data_AF-A0A9D4DAD2-F1
#
_entry.id   AF-A0A9D4DAD2-F1
#
_cell.length_a   1.000
_cell.length_b   1.000
_cell.length_c   1.000
_cell.angle_alpha   90.00
_cell.angle_beta   90.00
_cell.angle_gamma   90.00
#
_symmetry.space_group_name_H-M   'P 1'
#
loop_
_entity.id
_entity.type
_entity.pdbx_description
1 polymer ?
#
loop_
_entity_poly.entity_id
_entity_poly.type
_entity_poly.pdbx_seq_one_letter_code
_entity_poly.pdbx_strand_id
1 'polypeptide(L)'
;MIGCECRSQCAGGDLFHYACIGVDPDNIPSPWYCSSECKNRQIVPYQDCDCRIDLGTHEPIIGCAAETMCKKVEWYHIRCFGIYPKNPPKGRWFCTDDCRSMMGKKGKVEKKRQDVRPNVDFKQNYTKSILWCGLNLLCRRDAVREADGQAMLTFWKFDLVHFFWHRHPKYVILAHRPLAAVNGWLPEKLRHDLIHNRTVNYAGGVGRNLPMDFMNEILNRLFKDLLDAAKGRYTDLTIQRCSQIIGPLGGALDSVFDSNVIQHEIYRHRYRDCNRDTNVSRIIELLHDEQLFTNVPARYHNAFPGYVYNINPKQPGGFAAKIKQLSLRLDRLKKVVIDSK
;
A
#
# COMPACT_ATOMS: atom_id res chain seq x y z
N MET A 1 2.05 -12.82 23.07
CA MET A 1 3.52 -12.78 23.17
C MET A 1 3.95 -11.34 23.02
N ILE A 2 4.97 -10.91 23.74
CA ILE A 2 5.54 -9.55 23.71
C ILE A 2 7.02 -9.63 23.36
N GLY A 3 7.51 -8.67 22.59
CA GLY A 3 8.93 -8.61 22.24
C GLY A 3 9.66 -7.58 23.07
N CYS A 4 10.89 -7.91 23.50
CA CYS A 4 11.79 -6.95 24.13
C CYS A 4 12.23 -5.90 23.11
N GLU A 5 12.31 -4.63 23.49
CA GLU A 5 12.76 -3.57 22.58
C GLU A 5 14.22 -3.79 22.08
N CYS A 6 15.03 -4.56 22.81
CA CYS A 6 16.36 -4.99 22.37
C CYS A 6 16.37 -6.05 21.26
N ARG A 7 15.20 -6.65 20.93
CA ARG A 7 15.03 -7.68 19.87
C ARG A 7 16.12 -8.77 19.94
N SER A 8 16.79 -9.03 18.82
CA SER A 8 17.86 -10.04 18.65
C SER A 8 19.10 -9.81 19.50
N GLN A 9 19.13 -8.71 20.26
CA GLN A 9 20.16 -8.43 21.25
C GLN A 9 19.73 -8.80 22.69
N CYS A 10 18.45 -9.08 22.98
CA CYS A 10 18.03 -9.62 24.29
C CYS A 10 18.53 -11.07 24.39
N ALA A 11 19.35 -11.36 25.40
CA ALA A 11 19.87 -12.70 25.63
C ALA A 11 18.77 -13.74 25.93
N GLY A 12 17.59 -13.28 26.38
CA GLY A 12 16.41 -14.10 26.62
C GLY A 12 15.55 -14.40 25.38
N GLY A 13 15.95 -13.92 24.20
CA GLY A 13 15.21 -14.12 22.95
C GLY A 13 14.26 -12.96 22.57
N ASP A 14 13.64 -13.09 21.39
CA ASP A 14 12.92 -12.00 20.74
C ASP A 14 11.46 -11.86 21.20
N LEU A 15 10.84 -12.94 21.66
CA LEU A 15 9.42 -13.03 21.98
C LEU A 15 9.19 -13.83 23.27
N PHE A 16 8.40 -13.27 24.16
CA PHE A 16 8.06 -13.85 25.46
C PHE A 16 6.55 -14.08 25.55
N HIS A 17 6.11 -15.23 26.06
CA HIS A 17 4.70 -15.44 26.40
C HIS A 17 4.35 -14.58 27.62
N TYR A 18 3.19 -13.92 27.59
CA TYR A 18 2.71 -13.07 28.70
C TYR A 18 2.73 -13.78 30.05
N ALA A 19 2.29 -15.04 30.08
CA ALA A 19 2.28 -15.89 31.27
C ALA A 19 3.69 -16.19 31.81
N CYS A 20 4.71 -16.33 30.94
CA CYS A 20 6.07 -16.67 31.36
C CYS A 20 6.81 -15.50 32.05
N ILE A 21 6.37 -14.27 31.82
CA ILE A 21 7.00 -13.04 32.32
C ILE A 21 6.09 -12.28 33.30
N GLY A 22 4.90 -12.82 33.61
CA GLY A 22 3.95 -12.21 34.54
C GLY A 22 3.43 -10.84 34.10
N VAL A 23 3.35 -10.58 32.78
CA VAL A 23 2.89 -9.30 32.25
C VAL A 23 1.44 -9.40 31.80
N ASP A 24 0.60 -8.51 32.33
CA ASP A 24 -0.78 -8.34 31.90
C ASP A 24 -0.84 -7.82 30.44
N PRO A 25 -1.43 -8.56 29.48
CA PRO A 25 -1.57 -8.14 28.09
C PRO A 25 -2.28 -6.79 27.91
N ASP A 26 -3.19 -6.44 28.83
CA ASP A 26 -4.01 -5.23 28.73
C ASP A 26 -3.32 -3.99 29.33
N ASN A 27 -2.23 -4.17 30.08
CA ASN A 27 -1.51 -3.09 30.77
C ASN A 27 0.02 -3.18 30.59
N ILE A 28 0.46 -3.27 29.33
CA ILE A 28 1.88 -3.36 29.00
C ILE A 28 2.52 -1.96 28.96
N PRO A 29 3.54 -1.67 29.78
CA PRO A 29 4.30 -0.43 29.67
C PRO A 29 5.07 -0.38 28.34
N SER A 30 5.02 0.76 27.66
CA SER A 30 5.73 0.99 26.40
C SER A 30 6.75 2.13 26.59
N PRO A 31 8.04 1.91 26.32
CA PRO A 31 8.69 0.69 25.81
C PRO A 31 8.79 -0.43 26.87
N TRP A 32 8.72 -1.69 26.42
CA TRP A 32 8.86 -2.88 27.27
C TRP A 32 10.22 -3.55 27.09
N TYR A 33 10.86 -3.92 28.20
CA TYR A 33 12.17 -4.58 28.22
C TYR A 33 12.11 -5.86 29.04
N CYS A 34 12.76 -6.93 28.56
CA CYS A 34 12.83 -8.24 29.21
C CYS A 34 13.55 -8.18 30.57
N SER A 35 14.43 -7.19 30.79
CA SER A 35 15.19 -6.99 32.03
C SER A 35 15.62 -5.52 32.20
N SER A 36 16.05 -5.15 33.42
CA SER A 36 16.68 -3.86 33.71
C SER A 36 17.97 -3.64 32.90
N GLU A 37 18.72 -4.70 32.62
CA GLU A 37 19.88 -4.65 31.72
C GLU A 37 19.50 -4.26 30.30
N CYS A 38 18.40 -4.82 29.77
CA CYS A 38 17.90 -4.45 28.44
C CYS A 38 17.37 -3.00 28.42
N LYS A 39 16.76 -2.54 29.51
CA LYS A 39 16.31 -1.15 29.65
C LYS A 39 17.46 -0.15 29.66
N ASN A 40 18.59 -0.52 30.27
CA ASN A 40 19.78 0.35 30.39
C ASN A 40 20.76 0.19 29.23
N ARG A 41 20.52 -0.75 28.32
CA ARG A 41 21.33 -0.91 27.12
C ARG A 41 21.01 0.24 26.16
N GLN A 42 22.02 1.01 25.77
CA GLN A 42 21.86 2.07 24.76
C GLN A 42 21.43 1.44 23.42
N ILE A 43 20.13 1.46 23.12
CA ILE A 43 19.61 1.14 21.79
C ILE A 43 19.90 2.33 20.89
N VAL A 44 20.96 2.25 20.10
CA VAL A 44 21.19 3.15 18.97
C VAL A 44 21.08 2.30 17.71
N PRO A 45 19.99 2.39 16.92
CA PRO A 45 19.88 1.57 15.72
C PRO A 45 20.46 2.33 14.53
N TYR A 46 21.79 2.50 14.52
CA TYR A 46 22.52 2.81 13.28
C TYR A 46 22.95 1.48 12.65
N GLN A 47 22.19 1.02 11.65
CA GLN A 47 22.41 -0.29 11.01
C GLN A 47 23.21 -0.17 9.71
N ASP A 48 23.72 1.01 9.39
CA ASP A 48 24.26 1.32 8.07
C ASP A 48 25.78 1.09 7.96
N CYS A 49 26.45 0.48 8.95
CA CYS A 49 27.85 0.05 8.83
C CYS A 49 28.20 -1.06 9.83
N ASP A 50 29.17 -1.92 9.51
CA ASP A 50 29.64 -3.03 10.36
C ASP A 50 30.17 -2.57 11.73
N CYS A 51 30.64 -1.33 11.83
CA CYS A 51 31.10 -0.74 13.09
C CYS A 51 29.96 -0.40 14.06
N ARG A 52 28.71 -0.35 13.59
CA ARG A 52 27.49 -0.06 14.39
C ARG A 52 27.56 1.24 15.21
N ILE A 53 28.38 2.20 14.79
CA ILE A 53 28.52 3.51 15.40
C ILE A 53 27.98 4.56 14.42
N ASP A 54 27.06 5.42 14.86
CA ASP A 54 26.65 6.59 14.08
C ASP A 54 27.76 7.65 14.13
N LEU A 55 28.42 7.91 13.00
CA LEU A 55 29.44 8.95 12.88
C LEU A 55 28.85 10.31 12.46
N GLY A 56 27.51 10.42 12.39
CA GLY A 56 26.78 11.64 12.06
C GLY A 56 26.48 11.79 10.56
N THR A 57 25.55 12.70 10.24
CA THR A 57 25.00 12.92 8.89
C THR A 57 26.00 13.43 7.85
N HIS A 58 27.20 13.84 8.27
CA HIS A 58 28.23 14.40 7.40
C HIS A 58 29.37 13.41 7.09
N GLU A 59 29.37 12.23 7.71
CA GLU A 59 30.38 11.22 7.40
C GLU A 59 30.03 10.52 6.08
N PRO A 60 30.95 10.48 5.10
CA PRO A 60 30.65 9.88 3.82
C PRO A 60 30.58 8.35 3.94
N ILE A 61 29.50 7.79 3.41
CA ILE A 61 29.23 6.36 3.35
C ILE A 61 29.32 5.87 1.90
N ILE A 62 29.66 4.59 1.74
CA ILE A 62 29.74 3.89 0.45
C ILE A 62 28.84 2.66 0.47
N GLY A 63 28.06 2.49 -0.59
CA GLY A 63 27.18 1.34 -0.78
C GLY A 63 27.92 0.17 -1.43
N CYS A 64 27.67 -1.04 -0.96
CA CYS A 64 28.13 -2.25 -1.67
C CYS A 64 27.32 -2.45 -2.94
N ALA A 65 27.99 -2.58 -4.09
CA ALA A 65 27.35 -2.79 -5.39
C ALA A 65 26.71 -4.18 -5.55
N ALA A 66 26.78 -5.05 -4.54
CA ALA A 66 25.97 -6.26 -4.45
C ALA A 66 24.55 -5.99 -3.89
N GLU A 67 24.27 -4.77 -3.41
CA GLU A 67 22.97 -4.33 -2.90
C GLU A 67 22.35 -5.36 -1.94
N THR A 68 21.11 -5.80 -2.18
CA THR A 68 20.37 -6.76 -1.36
C THR A 68 21.01 -8.15 -1.31
N MET A 69 22.01 -8.44 -2.15
CA MET A 69 22.78 -9.69 -2.14
C MET A 69 23.96 -9.65 -1.16
N CYS A 70 24.29 -8.47 -0.62
CA CYS A 70 25.26 -8.33 0.45
C CYS A 70 24.67 -8.89 1.76
N LYS A 71 25.25 -9.98 2.27
CA LYS A 71 24.78 -10.65 3.50
C LYS A 71 25.08 -9.88 4.80
N LYS A 72 25.87 -8.79 4.71
CA LYS A 72 26.32 -8.03 5.87
C LYS A 72 25.47 -6.77 6.05
N VAL A 73 25.82 -5.69 5.36
CA VAL A 73 25.14 -4.39 5.43
C VAL A 73 25.20 -3.74 4.04
N GLU A 74 24.21 -2.94 3.66
CA GLU A 74 24.16 -2.31 2.34
C GLU A 74 25.10 -1.10 2.23
N TRP A 75 25.26 -0.36 3.33
CA TRP A 75 26.07 0.85 3.44
C TRP A 75 27.23 0.63 4.41
N TYR A 76 28.29 1.44 4.26
CA TYR A 76 29.47 1.39 5.11
C TYR A 76 30.13 2.76 5.19
N HIS A 77 30.68 3.14 6.34
CA HIS A 77 31.55 4.31 6.40
C HIS A 77 32.81 4.07 5.56
N ILE A 78 33.16 5.06 4.75
CA ILE A 78 34.36 5.01 3.90
C ILE A 78 35.62 4.76 4.75
N ARG A 79 35.71 5.39 5.93
CA ARG A 79 36.84 5.21 6.86
C ARG A 79 36.90 3.82 7.50
N CYS A 80 35.77 3.16 7.72
CA CYS A 80 35.74 1.80 8.29
C CYS A 80 36.37 0.76 7.35
N PHE A 81 36.51 1.09 6.06
CA PHE A 81 37.17 0.26 5.06
C PHE A 81 38.53 0.81 4.63
N GLY A 82 39.11 1.73 5.40
CA GLY A 82 40.42 2.33 5.11
C GLY A 82 40.47 3.16 3.83
N ILE A 83 39.30 3.56 3.31
CA ILE A 83 39.21 4.37 2.10
C ILE A 83 39.38 5.84 2.51
N TYR A 84 40.13 6.60 1.72
CA TYR A 84 40.33 8.02 1.98
C TYR A 84 39.15 8.84 1.42
N PRO A 85 38.46 9.67 2.22
CA PRO A 85 37.27 10.41 1.78
C PRO A 85 37.47 11.31 0.56
N LYS A 86 38.67 11.84 0.34
CA LYS A 86 38.97 12.68 -0.84
C LYS A 86 39.18 11.89 -2.12
N ASN A 87 39.29 10.57 -2.06
CA ASN A 87 39.49 9.71 -3.23
C ASN A 87 38.64 8.42 -3.14
N PRO A 88 37.31 8.55 -3.15
CA PRO A 88 36.43 7.39 -3.12
C PRO A 88 36.61 6.55 -4.40
N PRO A 89 36.43 5.21 -4.32
CA PRO A 89 36.45 4.34 -5.47
C PRO A 89 35.48 4.84 -6.54
N LYS A 90 35.98 5.02 -7.76
CA LYS A 90 35.14 5.38 -8.91
C LYS A 90 34.53 4.10 -9.49
N GLY A 91 33.20 4.03 -9.53
CA GLY A 91 32.47 2.90 -10.09
C GLY A 91 31.96 1.90 -9.03
N ARG A 92 31.79 0.63 -9.41
CA ARG A 92 31.22 -0.40 -8.53
C ARG A 92 32.24 -0.78 -7.46
N TRP A 93 31.86 -0.59 -6.20
CA TRP A 93 32.64 -1.01 -5.03
C TRP A 93 31.97 -2.19 -4.32
N PHE A 94 32.77 -3.09 -3.76
CA PHE A 94 32.29 -4.28 -3.06
C PHE A 94 32.95 -4.36 -1.69
N CYS A 95 32.17 -4.65 -0.64
CA CYS A 95 32.68 -4.73 0.73
C CYS A 95 33.58 -5.95 0.96
N THR A 96 33.45 -6.99 0.15
CA THR A 96 34.27 -8.22 0.22
C THR A 96 34.52 -8.79 -1.18
N ASP A 97 35.55 -9.61 -1.30
CA ASP A 97 35.84 -10.35 -2.53
C ASP A 97 34.74 -11.37 -2.87
N ASP A 98 33.97 -11.83 -1.89
CA ASP A 98 32.76 -12.62 -2.13
C ASP A 98 31.71 -11.82 -2.90
N CYS A 99 31.44 -10.57 -2.47
CA CYS A 99 30.50 -9.68 -3.15
C CYS A 99 30.98 -9.33 -4.56
N ARG A 100 32.30 -9.15 -4.74
CA ARG A 100 32.92 -8.96 -6.06
C ARG A 100 32.77 -10.21 -6.93
N SER A 101 33.05 -11.39 -6.39
CA SER A 101 33.01 -12.68 -7.10
C SER A 101 31.60 -13.09 -7.50
N MET A 102 30.59 -12.71 -6.70
CA MET A 102 29.18 -12.88 -7.05
C MET A 102 28.78 -12.08 -8.30
N MET A 103 29.40 -10.91 -8.52
CA MET A 103 29.09 -10.02 -9.65
C MET A 103 30.07 -10.16 -10.83
N GLY A 104 31.25 -10.75 -10.60
CA GLY A 104 32.32 -10.95 -11.59
C GLY A 104 32.10 -12.12 -12.56
N LYS A 105 31.15 -13.02 -12.30
CA LYS A 105 30.78 -14.08 -13.26
C LYS A 105 29.85 -13.54 -14.36
N LYS A 106 30.40 -12.68 -15.23
CA LYS A 106 29.90 -12.51 -16.61
C LYS A 106 30.34 -13.72 -17.44
N GLY A 107 29.76 -14.87 -17.14
CA GLY A 107 29.83 -16.07 -17.96
C GLY A 107 28.51 -16.75 -17.74
N LYS A 108 27.64 -16.73 -18.77
CA LYS A 108 26.29 -17.32 -18.84
C LYS A 108 25.62 -17.43 -17.47
N VAL A 109 24.70 -16.51 -17.18
CA VAL A 109 23.66 -16.76 -16.17
C VAL A 109 22.88 -17.98 -16.64
N GLU A 110 23.36 -19.18 -16.31
CA GLU A 110 22.46 -20.24 -15.92
C GLU A 110 21.59 -19.60 -14.85
N LYS A 111 20.33 -19.33 -15.22
CA LYS A 111 19.28 -19.08 -14.24
C LYS A 111 19.51 -20.14 -13.17
N LYS A 112 20.02 -19.76 -12.00
CA LYS A 112 19.92 -20.62 -10.83
C LYS A 112 18.43 -20.93 -10.78
N ARG A 113 18.07 -22.15 -11.18
CA ARG A 113 16.75 -22.71 -10.93
C ARG A 113 16.58 -22.49 -9.45
N GLN A 114 15.79 -21.47 -9.08
CA GLN A 114 15.24 -21.38 -7.74
C GLN A 114 14.75 -22.79 -7.46
N ASP A 115 15.25 -23.40 -6.38
CA ASP A 115 14.88 -24.75 -5.96
C ASP A 115 13.39 -24.91 -6.26
N VAL A 116 13.11 -25.68 -7.31
CA VAL A 116 11.75 -26.00 -7.70
C VAL A 116 11.31 -26.84 -6.54
N ARG A 117 10.65 -26.21 -5.55
CA ARG A 117 10.01 -26.93 -4.47
C ARG A 117 9.13 -27.94 -5.21
N PRO A 118 9.43 -29.24 -5.14
CA PRO A 118 8.90 -30.21 -6.10
C PRO A 118 7.38 -30.39 -5.98
N ASN A 119 6.75 -29.64 -5.06
CA ASN A 119 5.35 -29.71 -4.72
C ASN A 119 4.62 -28.34 -4.79
N VAL A 120 5.23 -27.31 -5.40
CA VAL A 120 4.60 -25.98 -5.53
C VAL A 120 4.31 -25.65 -6.99
N ASP A 121 3.07 -25.27 -7.26
CA ASP A 121 2.60 -24.79 -8.56
C ASP A 121 2.57 -23.26 -8.58
N PHE A 122 3.63 -22.64 -9.11
CA PHE A 122 3.74 -21.19 -9.19
C PHE A 122 2.81 -20.58 -10.26
N LYS A 123 2.42 -21.37 -11.27
CA LYS A 123 1.48 -20.96 -12.33
C LYS A 123 0.06 -20.86 -11.79
N GLN A 124 -0.36 -21.86 -11.01
CA GLN A 124 -1.65 -21.82 -10.31
C GLN A 124 -1.69 -20.70 -9.26
N ASN A 125 -0.62 -20.50 -8.48
CA ASN A 125 -0.56 -19.40 -7.50
C ASN A 125 -0.72 -18.03 -8.15
N TYR A 126 -0.06 -17.82 -9.30
CA TYR A 126 -0.22 -16.60 -10.08
C TYR A 126 -1.65 -16.44 -10.60
N THR A 127 -2.23 -17.50 -11.17
CA THR A 127 -3.61 -17.45 -11.67
C THR A 127 -4.60 -17.11 -10.56
N LYS A 128 -4.49 -17.76 -9.40
CA LYS A 128 -5.32 -17.46 -8.22
C LYS A 128 -5.19 -16.00 -7.79
N SER A 129 -3.97 -15.44 -7.84
CA SER A 129 -3.75 -14.04 -7.47
C SER A 129 -4.44 -13.06 -8.41
N ILE A 130 -4.36 -13.28 -9.73
CA ILE A 130 -5.03 -12.44 -10.72
C ILE A 130 -6.53 -12.55 -10.54
N LEU A 131 -7.05 -13.77 -10.41
CA LEU A 131 -8.47 -14.01 -10.25
C LEU A 131 -8.99 -13.31 -8.99
N TRP A 132 -8.28 -13.45 -7.87
CA TRP A 132 -8.62 -12.75 -6.63
C TRP A 132 -8.63 -11.23 -6.83
N CYS A 133 -7.59 -10.66 -7.45
CA CYS A 133 -7.52 -9.22 -7.70
C CYS A 133 -8.67 -8.75 -8.60
N GLY A 134 -8.97 -9.47 -9.67
CA GLY A 134 -10.06 -9.16 -10.60
C GLY A 134 -11.43 -9.22 -9.92
N LEU A 135 -11.72 -10.30 -9.20
CA LEU A 135 -12.97 -10.43 -8.43
C LEU A 135 -13.07 -9.36 -7.35
N ASN A 136 -11.97 -9.03 -6.66
CA ASN A 136 -11.95 -7.99 -5.64
C ASN A 136 -12.28 -6.60 -6.24
N LEU A 137 -11.76 -6.28 -7.43
CA LEU A 137 -12.12 -5.06 -8.15
C LEU A 137 -13.60 -5.02 -8.56
N LEU A 138 -14.15 -6.15 -9.02
CA LEU A 138 -15.57 -6.26 -9.35
C LEU A 138 -16.44 -6.03 -8.11
N CYS A 139 -16.15 -6.70 -6.99
CA CYS A 139 -16.90 -6.50 -5.74
C CYS A 139 -16.83 -5.05 -5.24
N ARG A 140 -15.67 -4.38 -5.38
CA ARG A 140 -15.52 -2.96 -5.04
C ARG A 140 -16.40 -2.07 -5.89
N ARG A 141 -16.41 -2.32 -7.21
CA ARG A 141 -17.27 -1.59 -8.14
C ARG A 141 -18.74 -1.79 -7.79
N ASP A 142 -19.14 -3.02 -7.51
CA ASP A 142 -20.53 -3.33 -7.20
C ASP A 142 -20.95 -2.69 -5.87
N ALA A 143 -20.10 -2.69 -4.84
CA ALA A 143 -20.35 -1.97 -3.59
C ALA A 143 -20.57 -0.46 -3.80
N VAL A 144 -19.80 0.16 -4.69
CA VAL A 144 -20.04 1.56 -5.07
C VAL A 144 -21.40 1.71 -5.77
N ARG A 145 -21.69 0.86 -6.76
CA ARG A 145 -22.92 0.95 -7.56
C ARG A 145 -24.19 0.75 -6.73
N GLU A 146 -24.13 -0.11 -5.72
CA GLU A 146 -25.22 -0.37 -4.77
C GLU A 146 -25.20 0.55 -3.54
N ALA A 147 -24.26 1.51 -3.47
CA ALA A 147 -24.07 2.40 -2.31
C ALA A 147 -23.86 1.66 -0.97
N ASP A 148 -23.23 0.48 -1.00
CA ASP A 148 -22.92 -0.32 0.18
C ASP A 148 -21.69 0.24 0.91
N GLY A 149 -21.94 1.22 1.77
CA GLY A 149 -20.91 1.85 2.60
C GLY A 149 -20.17 0.88 3.53
N GLN A 150 -20.81 -0.21 3.96
CA GLN A 150 -20.20 -1.20 4.86
C GLN A 150 -19.18 -2.07 4.11
N ALA A 151 -19.54 -2.55 2.92
CA ALA A 151 -18.62 -3.25 2.04
C ALA A 151 -17.45 -2.34 1.66
N MET A 152 -17.73 -1.08 1.28
CA MET A 152 -16.70 -0.08 0.98
C MET A 152 -15.69 0.07 2.14
N LEU A 153 -16.15 0.19 3.38
CA LEU A 153 -15.28 0.30 4.56
C LEU A 153 -14.48 -0.97 4.84
N THR A 154 -15.03 -2.14 4.53
CA THR A 154 -14.29 -3.39 4.63
C THR A 154 -13.13 -3.42 3.63
N PHE A 155 -13.32 -2.90 2.41
CA PHE A 155 -12.24 -2.73 1.45
C PHE A 155 -11.14 -1.78 1.95
N TRP A 156 -11.50 -0.69 2.63
CA TRP A 156 -10.53 0.20 3.27
C TRP A 156 -9.66 -0.51 4.32
N LYS A 157 -10.15 -1.55 5.00
CA LYS A 157 -9.33 -2.37 5.92
C LYS A 157 -8.25 -3.15 5.17
N PHE A 158 -8.58 -3.73 4.03
CA PHE A 158 -7.61 -4.42 3.17
C PHE A 158 -6.59 -3.43 2.59
N ASP A 159 -7.07 -2.28 2.11
CA ASP A 159 -6.22 -1.26 1.50
C ASP A 159 -5.24 -0.66 2.50
N LEU A 160 -5.64 -0.49 3.76
CA LEU A 160 -4.77 0.01 4.82
C LEU A 160 -3.50 -0.85 4.98
N VAL A 161 -3.64 -2.18 4.93
CA VAL A 161 -2.50 -3.11 4.99
C VAL A 161 -1.62 -2.97 3.76
N HIS A 162 -2.24 -2.88 2.58
CA HIS A 162 -1.54 -2.72 1.31
C HIS A 162 -0.75 -1.40 1.26
N PHE A 163 -1.36 -0.27 1.64
CA PHE A 163 -0.71 1.03 1.69
C PHE A 163 0.48 1.07 2.64
N PHE A 164 0.36 0.41 3.79
CA PHE A 164 1.47 0.32 4.73
C PHE A 164 2.63 -0.46 4.13
N TRP A 165 2.35 -1.61 3.51
CA TRP A 165 3.37 -2.46 2.93
C TRP A 165 4.10 -1.78 1.76
N HIS A 166 3.37 -1.10 0.88
CA HIS A 166 3.96 -0.38 -0.25
C HIS A 166 4.56 0.99 0.12
N ARG A 167 4.71 1.28 1.43
CA ARG A 167 5.30 2.53 1.96
C ARG A 167 4.61 3.78 1.42
N HIS A 168 3.27 3.78 1.44
CA HIS A 168 2.47 4.94 1.09
C HIS A 168 1.88 5.62 2.35
N PRO A 169 2.67 6.40 3.10
CA PRO A 169 2.26 6.92 4.41
C PRO A 169 1.04 7.82 4.34
N LYS A 170 0.88 8.58 3.24
CA LYS A 170 -0.30 9.43 3.02
C LYS A 170 -1.58 8.58 2.96
N TYR A 171 -1.58 7.49 2.18
CA TYR A 171 -2.74 6.62 2.05
C TYR A 171 -3.01 5.80 3.32
N VAL A 172 -1.97 5.45 4.10
CA VAL A 172 -2.15 4.87 5.43
C VAL A 172 -2.93 5.81 6.35
N ILE A 173 -2.57 7.09 6.39
CA ILE A 173 -3.28 8.09 7.21
C ILE A 173 -4.71 8.29 6.71
N LEU A 174 -4.89 8.39 5.39
CA LEU A 174 -6.21 8.57 4.76
C LEU A 174 -7.13 7.38 4.98
N ALA A 175 -6.61 6.15 5.02
CA ALA A 175 -7.38 4.94 5.30
C ALA A 175 -7.66 4.76 6.81
N HIS A 176 -6.69 5.09 7.67
CA HIS A 176 -6.83 4.99 9.12
C HIS A 176 -7.94 5.90 9.66
N ARG A 177 -8.01 7.15 9.21
CA ARG A 177 -8.99 8.14 9.68
C ARG A 177 -10.46 7.70 9.56
N PRO A 178 -10.97 7.31 8.37
CA PRO A 178 -12.35 6.87 8.24
C PRO A 178 -12.62 5.59 9.03
N LEU A 179 -11.65 4.67 9.13
CA LEU A 179 -11.79 3.47 9.94
C LEU A 179 -11.88 3.82 11.43
N ALA A 180 -11.02 4.69 11.95
CA ALA A 180 -11.10 5.16 13.33
C ALA A 180 -12.40 5.93 13.62
N ALA A 181 -12.80 6.79 12.69
CA ALA A 181 -14.05 7.55 12.74
C ALA A 181 -15.28 6.64 12.89
N VAL A 182 -15.36 5.58 12.07
CA VAL A 182 -16.47 4.63 12.11
C VAL A 182 -16.42 3.71 13.33
N ASN A 183 -15.24 3.39 13.88
CA ASN A 183 -15.11 2.49 15.02
C ASN A 183 -15.16 3.21 16.39
N GLY A 184 -15.76 4.40 16.47
CA GLY A 184 -16.08 5.07 17.74
C GLY A 184 -15.39 6.41 17.99
N TRP A 185 -14.58 6.91 17.05
CA TRP A 185 -14.00 8.26 17.20
C TRP A 185 -15.04 9.37 16.92
N LEU A 186 -16.00 9.13 16.01
CA LEU A 186 -17.11 10.06 15.75
C LEU A 186 -18.40 9.66 16.50
N PRO A 187 -19.26 10.64 16.84
CA PRO A 187 -20.63 10.39 17.29
C PRO A 187 -21.45 9.59 16.27
N GLU A 188 -22.48 8.89 16.75
CA GLU A 188 -23.34 7.99 15.95
C GLU A 188 -23.80 8.61 14.64
N LYS A 189 -24.37 9.81 14.70
CA LYS A 189 -24.92 10.50 13.53
C LYS A 189 -23.86 10.74 12.46
N LEU A 190 -22.71 11.30 12.86
CA LEU A 190 -21.62 11.57 11.93
C LEU A 190 -21.00 10.29 11.38
N ARG A 191 -20.99 9.21 12.17
CA ARG A 191 -20.57 7.89 11.70
C ARG A 191 -21.53 7.37 10.63
N HIS A 192 -22.83 7.42 10.88
CA HIS A 192 -23.85 7.01 9.92
C HIS A 192 -23.68 7.79 8.60
N ASP A 193 -23.57 9.12 8.69
CA ASP A 193 -23.33 9.97 7.52
C ASP A 193 -22.03 9.60 6.81
N LEU A 194 -20.94 9.34 7.54
CA LEU A 194 -19.65 8.95 6.94
C LEU A 194 -19.69 7.57 6.26
N ILE A 195 -20.56 6.66 6.69
CA ILE A 195 -20.74 5.35 6.05
C ILE A 195 -21.54 5.52 4.75
N HIS A 196 -22.66 6.24 4.82
CA HIS A 196 -23.66 6.27 3.74
C HIS A 196 -23.44 7.40 2.72
N ASN A 197 -22.85 8.54 3.11
CA ASN A 197 -22.54 9.66 2.20
C ASN A 197 -21.19 9.49 1.50
N ARG A 198 -20.95 8.31 0.91
CA ARG A 198 -19.73 8.02 0.13
C ARG A 198 -19.95 7.99 -1.37
N THR A 199 -21.20 7.87 -1.78
CA THR A 199 -21.60 7.80 -3.18
C THR A 199 -22.70 8.82 -3.46
N VAL A 200 -22.88 9.14 -4.74
CA VAL A 200 -23.91 10.05 -5.22
C VAL A 200 -24.66 9.35 -6.35
N ASN A 201 -25.98 9.29 -6.24
CA ASN A 201 -26.84 8.80 -7.31
C ASN A 201 -27.36 9.97 -8.14
N TYR A 202 -26.49 10.51 -9.00
CA TYR A 202 -26.81 11.74 -9.74
C TYR A 202 -27.89 11.52 -10.80
N ALA A 203 -27.75 10.48 -11.62
CA ALA A 203 -28.69 10.15 -12.70
C ALA A 203 -29.98 9.46 -12.21
N GLY A 204 -30.05 9.10 -10.93
CA GLY A 204 -31.10 8.26 -10.37
C GLY A 204 -31.05 6.82 -10.87
N GLY A 205 -31.78 5.93 -10.19
CA GLY A 205 -31.95 4.52 -10.57
C GLY A 205 -31.01 3.54 -9.87
N VAL A 206 -31.31 2.25 -10.00
CA VAL A 206 -30.59 1.15 -9.34
C VAL A 206 -29.21 0.95 -9.97
N GLY A 207 -28.19 0.70 -9.14
CA GLY A 207 -26.85 0.41 -9.63
C GLY A 207 -26.16 1.57 -10.34
N ARG A 208 -26.62 2.82 -10.15
CA ARG A 208 -26.11 4.03 -10.84
C ARG A 208 -25.37 5.00 -9.91
N ASN A 209 -25.06 4.56 -8.69
CA ASN A 209 -24.25 5.34 -7.76
C ASN A 209 -22.82 5.50 -8.27
N LEU A 210 -22.27 6.70 -8.06
CA LEU A 210 -20.88 7.06 -8.36
C LEU A 210 -20.12 7.38 -7.07
N PRO A 211 -18.79 7.18 -7.01
CA PRO A 211 -18.00 7.66 -5.90
C PRO A 211 -18.16 9.18 -5.77
N MET A 212 -18.36 9.67 -4.55
CA MET A 212 -18.54 11.11 -4.31
C MET A 212 -17.32 11.93 -4.72
N ASP A 213 -16.11 11.40 -4.49
CA ASP A 213 -14.86 12.06 -4.89
C ASP A 213 -14.78 12.24 -6.41
N PHE A 214 -15.20 11.22 -7.15
CA PHE A 214 -15.29 11.27 -8.61
C PHE A 214 -16.30 12.31 -9.08
N MET A 215 -17.48 12.37 -8.44
CA MET A 215 -18.47 13.40 -8.74
C MET A 215 -17.92 14.81 -8.50
N ASN A 216 -17.22 15.02 -7.38
CA ASN A 216 -16.57 16.31 -7.09
C ASN A 216 -15.51 16.67 -8.14
N GLU A 217 -14.76 15.69 -8.64
CA GLU A 217 -13.80 15.91 -9.73
C GLU A 217 -14.50 16.41 -11.01
N ILE A 218 -15.62 15.76 -11.39
CA ILE A 218 -16.39 16.17 -12.55
C ILE A 218 -16.93 17.59 -12.37
N LEU A 219 -17.54 17.90 -11.21
CA LEU A 219 -18.07 19.24 -10.92
C LEU A 219 -16.97 20.31 -10.96
N ASN A 220 -15.79 20.01 -10.41
CA ASN A 220 -14.64 20.91 -10.46
C ASN A 220 -14.11 21.12 -11.88
N ARG A 221 -14.16 20.08 -12.73
CA ARG A 221 -13.76 20.19 -14.14
C ARG A 221 -14.73 21.08 -14.91
N LEU A 222 -16.02 20.82 -14.79
CA LEU A 222 -17.07 21.65 -15.39
C LEU A 222 -17.00 23.12 -14.96
N PHE A 223 -16.67 23.36 -13.69
CA PHE A 223 -16.43 24.70 -13.19
C PHE A 223 -15.33 25.43 -13.95
N LYS A 224 -14.19 24.75 -14.13
CA LYS A 224 -13.06 25.30 -14.87
C LYS A 224 -13.40 25.53 -16.33
N ASP A 225 -14.11 24.59 -16.97
CA ASP A 225 -14.52 24.72 -18.37
C ASP A 225 -15.46 25.92 -18.59
N LEU A 226 -16.41 26.16 -17.68
CA LEU A 226 -17.30 27.33 -17.71
C LEU A 226 -16.54 28.64 -17.48
N LEU A 227 -15.55 28.64 -16.59
CA LEU A 227 -14.68 29.80 -16.38
C LEU A 227 -13.84 30.09 -17.63
N ASP A 228 -13.26 29.07 -18.25
CA ASP A 228 -12.48 29.22 -19.48
C ASP A 228 -13.36 29.75 -20.63
N ALA A 229 -14.61 29.30 -20.73
CA ALA A 229 -15.60 29.82 -21.67
C ALA A 229 -15.91 31.31 -21.44
N ALA A 230 -15.73 31.84 -20.23
CA ALA A 230 -15.86 33.26 -19.92
C ALA A 230 -14.68 34.11 -20.42
N LYS A 231 -13.67 33.51 -21.06
CA LYS A 231 -12.55 34.15 -21.77
C LYS A 231 -11.87 35.27 -20.96
N GLY A 232 -11.60 35.02 -19.68
CA GLY A 232 -10.82 35.91 -18.83
C GLY A 232 -11.60 37.04 -18.14
N ARG A 233 -12.94 37.09 -18.22
CA ARG A 233 -13.76 38.04 -17.43
C ARG A 233 -14.11 37.47 -16.05
N TYR A 234 -13.08 37.21 -15.26
CA TYR A 234 -13.20 36.71 -13.88
C TYR A 234 -13.58 37.84 -12.94
N THR A 235 -14.88 38.14 -12.85
CA THR A 235 -15.42 38.95 -11.75
C THR A 235 -16.01 38.02 -10.70
N ASP A 236 -16.09 38.45 -9.45
CA ASP A 236 -16.71 37.66 -8.37
C ASP A 236 -18.14 37.22 -8.75
N LEU A 237 -18.87 38.08 -9.46
CA LEU A 237 -20.20 37.77 -9.97
C LEU A 237 -20.16 36.68 -11.06
N THR A 238 -19.19 36.72 -11.98
CA THR A 238 -19.01 35.67 -13.00
C THR A 238 -18.66 34.33 -12.33
N ILE A 239 -17.74 34.34 -11.36
CA ILE A 239 -17.32 33.15 -10.61
C ILE A 239 -18.49 32.56 -9.83
N GLN A 240 -19.27 33.40 -9.14
CA GLN A 240 -20.46 33.00 -8.40
C GLN A 240 -21.52 32.39 -9.32
N ARG A 241 -21.77 33.01 -10.48
CA ARG A 241 -22.71 32.49 -11.48
C ARG A 241 -22.26 31.13 -12.05
N CYS A 242 -20.99 31.01 -12.43
CA CYS A 242 -20.43 29.72 -12.89
C CYS A 242 -20.58 28.64 -11.83
N SER A 243 -20.30 28.94 -10.55
CA SER A 243 -20.47 28.00 -9.44
C SER A 243 -21.93 27.57 -9.24
N GLN A 244 -22.88 28.51 -9.31
CA GLN A 244 -24.31 28.24 -9.15
C GLN A 244 -24.91 27.44 -10.31
N ILE A 245 -24.38 27.61 -11.53
CA ILE A 245 -24.87 26.93 -12.73
C ILE A 245 -24.54 25.42 -12.71
N ILE A 246 -23.48 25.00 -12.03
CA ILE A 246 -22.96 23.62 -12.09
C ILE A 246 -23.82 22.63 -11.31
N GLY A 247 -24.40 23.06 -10.17
CA GLY A 247 -25.27 22.20 -9.37
C GLY A 247 -26.52 21.70 -10.15
N PRO A 248 -27.23 22.59 -10.88
CA PRO A 248 -28.41 22.23 -11.68
C PRO A 248 -28.13 21.61 -13.07
N LEU A 249 -26.89 21.61 -13.58
CA LEU A 249 -26.62 21.29 -14.99
C LEU A 249 -26.50 19.77 -15.27
N GLY A 250 -27.56 19.01 -14.95
CA GLY A 250 -27.61 17.57 -15.19
C GLY A 250 -27.42 17.17 -16.64
N GLY A 251 -27.95 17.96 -17.58
CA GLY A 251 -27.80 17.66 -19.01
C GLY A 251 -26.39 17.88 -19.57
N ALA A 252 -25.62 18.84 -19.05
CA ALA A 252 -24.23 19.03 -19.47
C ALA A 252 -23.32 18.00 -18.81
N LEU A 253 -23.60 17.64 -17.55
CA LEU A 253 -22.98 16.53 -16.83
C LEU A 253 -23.17 15.21 -17.58
N ASP A 254 -24.37 14.91 -18.06
CA ASP A 254 -24.61 13.71 -18.88
C ASP A 254 -23.78 13.73 -20.17
N SER A 255 -23.70 14.87 -20.87
CA SER A 255 -22.89 14.97 -22.10
C SER A 255 -21.37 14.82 -21.83
N VAL A 256 -20.88 15.38 -20.72
CA VAL A 256 -19.48 15.31 -20.28
C VAL A 256 -19.17 13.92 -19.71
N PHE A 257 -20.13 13.28 -19.06
CA PHE A 257 -20.04 11.89 -18.62
C PHE A 257 -19.99 10.95 -19.83
N ASP A 258 -20.89 11.09 -20.78
CA ASP A 258 -20.93 10.28 -22.00
C ASP A 258 -19.68 10.47 -22.87
N SER A 259 -19.15 11.69 -22.98
CA SER A 259 -17.99 12.00 -23.82
C SER A 259 -16.63 11.79 -23.12
N ASN A 260 -16.48 12.20 -21.85
CA ASN A 260 -15.19 12.19 -21.17
C ASN A 260 -15.02 11.04 -20.18
N VAL A 261 -16.09 10.38 -19.72
CA VAL A 261 -15.99 9.29 -18.73
C VAL A 261 -16.30 7.94 -19.37
N ILE A 262 -17.41 7.85 -20.08
CA ILE A 262 -17.81 6.61 -20.75
C ILE A 262 -16.87 6.24 -21.91
N GLN A 263 -16.23 7.22 -22.57
CA GLN A 263 -15.28 6.93 -23.66
C GLN A 263 -13.82 6.75 -23.19
N HIS A 264 -13.41 7.38 -22.08
CA HIS A 264 -12.01 7.37 -21.63
C HIS A 264 -11.74 6.50 -20.39
N GLU A 265 -12.63 6.49 -19.40
CA GLU A 265 -12.46 5.77 -18.12
C GLU A 265 -13.12 4.39 -18.17
N ILE A 266 -14.29 4.30 -18.80
CA ILE A 266 -14.85 3.03 -19.25
C ILE A 266 -14.21 2.79 -20.61
N TYR A 267 -13.28 1.83 -20.72
CA TYR A 267 -13.02 1.23 -22.02
C TYR A 267 -14.31 0.53 -22.46
N ARG A 268 -15.24 1.28 -23.05
CA ARG A 268 -16.19 0.69 -23.97
C ARG A 268 -15.31 0.26 -25.13
N HIS A 269 -15.05 -1.05 -25.24
CA HIS A 269 -14.92 -1.60 -26.58
C HIS A 269 -16.03 -0.92 -27.38
N ARG A 270 -15.67 -0.13 -28.41
CA ARG A 270 -16.61 0.18 -29.48
C ARG A 270 -17.29 -1.16 -29.71
N TYR A 271 -18.61 -1.20 -29.54
CA TYR A 271 -19.40 -2.40 -29.76
C TYR A 271 -19.26 -2.72 -31.25
N ARG A 272 -18.11 -3.27 -31.64
CA ARG A 272 -18.10 -4.32 -32.63
C ARG A 272 -18.88 -5.42 -31.93
N ASP A 273 -19.78 -6.06 -32.66
CA ASP A 273 -20.23 -7.41 -32.37
C ASP A 273 -19.03 -8.39 -32.40
N CYS A 274 -17.94 -8.09 -31.70
CA CYS A 274 -16.80 -8.96 -31.53
C CYS A 274 -17.10 -9.87 -30.34
N ASN A 275 -18.07 -10.75 -30.58
CA ASN A 275 -17.96 -12.15 -30.26
C ASN A 275 -17.49 -12.44 -28.81
N ARG A 276 -18.19 -11.83 -27.85
CA ARG A 276 -18.02 -12.06 -26.40
C ARG A 276 -17.91 -13.56 -26.12
N ASP A 277 -18.78 -14.34 -26.75
CA ASP A 277 -18.83 -15.78 -26.58
C ASP A 277 -17.54 -16.44 -27.07
N THR A 278 -16.99 -16.09 -28.23
CA THR A 278 -15.66 -16.63 -28.62
C THR A 278 -14.51 -16.19 -27.72
N ASN A 279 -14.53 -14.97 -27.18
CA ASN A 279 -13.48 -14.53 -26.25
C ASN A 279 -13.58 -15.30 -24.93
N VAL A 280 -14.80 -15.51 -24.43
CA VAL A 280 -15.06 -16.33 -23.23
C VAL A 280 -14.65 -17.79 -23.50
N SER A 281 -15.06 -18.38 -24.62
CA SER A 281 -14.67 -19.74 -25.01
C SER A 281 -13.15 -19.88 -25.10
N ARG A 282 -12.46 -18.93 -25.76
CA ARG A 282 -10.99 -18.95 -25.85
C ARG A 282 -10.31 -18.83 -24.49
N ILE A 283 -10.86 -18.04 -23.57
CA ILE A 283 -10.35 -17.96 -22.20
C ILE A 283 -10.60 -19.29 -21.47
N ILE A 284 -11.77 -19.90 -21.61
CA ILE A 284 -12.09 -21.19 -20.99
C ILE A 284 -11.18 -22.29 -21.53
N GLU A 285 -10.97 -22.36 -22.84
CA GLU A 285 -10.03 -23.27 -23.50
C GLU A 285 -8.62 -23.09 -22.92
N LEU A 286 -8.11 -21.86 -22.85
CA LEU A 286 -6.80 -21.59 -22.25
C LEU A 286 -6.72 -21.99 -20.77
N LEU A 287 -7.76 -21.72 -19.98
CA LEU A 287 -7.81 -22.08 -18.56
C LEU A 287 -7.81 -23.61 -18.35
N HIS A 288 -8.52 -24.33 -19.23
CA HIS A 288 -8.66 -25.78 -19.21
C HIS A 288 -7.39 -26.48 -19.70
N ASP A 289 -6.89 -26.09 -20.88
CA ASP A 289 -5.70 -26.68 -21.51
C ASP A 289 -4.47 -26.52 -20.63
N GLU A 290 -4.33 -25.35 -20.00
CA GLU A 290 -3.23 -25.06 -19.10
C GLU A 290 -3.50 -25.51 -17.66
N GLN A 291 -4.62 -26.19 -17.39
CA GLN A 291 -5.01 -26.74 -16.08
C GLN A 291 -4.78 -25.76 -14.93
N LEU A 292 -5.13 -24.48 -15.11
CA LEU A 292 -4.69 -23.40 -14.21
C LEU A 292 -5.37 -23.42 -12.83
N PHE A 293 -6.45 -24.19 -12.70
CA PHE A 293 -7.17 -24.40 -11.43
C PHE A 293 -6.89 -25.74 -10.76
N THR A 294 -6.15 -26.62 -11.43
CA THR A 294 -5.67 -27.89 -10.86
C THR A 294 -4.25 -27.70 -10.33
N ASN A 295 -3.92 -28.29 -9.18
CA ASN A 295 -2.55 -28.20 -8.66
C ASN A 295 -1.66 -29.17 -9.44
N VAL A 296 -0.76 -28.65 -10.27
CA VAL A 296 0.23 -29.45 -10.99
C VAL A 296 1.62 -28.95 -10.59
N PRO A 297 2.42 -29.78 -9.90
CA PRO A 297 3.68 -29.35 -9.33
C PRO A 297 4.70 -28.92 -10.39
N ALA A 298 5.69 -28.13 -9.96
CA ALA A 298 6.84 -27.72 -10.77
C ALA A 298 6.53 -26.84 -12.01
N ARG A 299 5.31 -26.30 -12.11
CA ARG A 299 4.95 -25.31 -13.14
C ARG A 299 5.29 -23.89 -12.69
N TYR A 300 5.76 -23.09 -13.65
CA TYR A 300 6.12 -21.70 -13.42
C TYR A 300 6.06 -20.89 -14.71
N HIS A 301 5.92 -19.56 -14.59
CA HIS A 301 6.04 -18.66 -15.72
C HIS A 301 7.51 -18.26 -15.95
N ASN A 302 7.93 -18.18 -17.21
CA ASN A 302 9.32 -17.88 -17.58
C ASN A 302 9.83 -16.54 -17.03
N ALA A 303 8.95 -15.55 -16.88
CA ALA A 303 9.26 -14.22 -16.39
C ALA A 303 9.32 -14.13 -14.86
N PHE A 304 8.55 -14.96 -14.15
CA PHE A 304 8.44 -14.93 -12.68
C PHE A 304 8.34 -16.36 -12.13
N PRO A 305 9.49 -17.08 -12.08
CA PRO A 305 9.49 -18.51 -11.79
C PRO A 305 9.09 -18.89 -10.36
N GLY A 306 9.17 -17.94 -9.41
CA GLY A 306 8.88 -18.16 -8.00
C GLY A 306 7.77 -17.25 -7.45
N TYR A 307 6.73 -16.97 -8.25
CA TYR A 307 5.65 -16.08 -7.82
C TYR A 307 4.86 -16.66 -6.64
N VAL A 308 4.88 -15.96 -5.51
CA VAL A 308 4.08 -16.30 -4.33
C VAL A 308 3.14 -15.16 -4.03
N TYR A 309 1.85 -15.47 -4.04
CA TYR A 309 0.84 -14.52 -3.62
C TYR A 309 0.74 -14.50 -2.10
N ASN A 310 0.93 -13.34 -1.48
CA ASN A 310 0.81 -13.17 -0.05
C ASN A 310 0.12 -11.84 0.27
N ILE A 311 -1.03 -11.92 0.94
CA ILE A 311 -1.82 -10.76 1.40
C ILE A 311 -1.40 -10.35 2.82
N ASN A 312 -0.76 -11.25 3.56
CA ASN A 312 -0.45 -11.01 4.97
C ASN A 312 0.67 -9.96 5.12
N PRO A 313 0.58 -9.08 6.13
CA PRO A 313 1.59 -8.07 6.36
C PRO A 313 2.94 -8.72 6.68
N LYS A 314 3.99 -8.34 5.93
CA LYS A 314 5.37 -8.80 6.20
C LYS A 314 5.89 -8.36 7.57
N GLN A 315 5.35 -7.28 8.12
CA GLN A 315 5.75 -6.69 9.41
C GLN A 315 4.52 -6.37 10.27
N PRO A 316 3.87 -7.39 10.87
CA PRO A 316 2.65 -7.19 11.65
C PRO A 316 2.87 -6.27 12.87
N GLY A 317 4.03 -6.38 13.54
CA GLY A 317 4.37 -5.51 14.68
C GLY A 317 4.55 -4.05 14.29
N GLY A 318 5.24 -3.78 13.18
CA GLY A 318 5.42 -2.42 12.66
C GLY A 318 4.11 -1.78 12.23
N PHE A 319 3.22 -2.57 11.60
CA PHE A 319 1.88 -2.14 11.27
C PHE A 319 1.08 -1.77 12.52
N ALA A 320 1.01 -2.67 13.51
CA ALA A 320 0.28 -2.44 14.76
C ALA A 320 0.79 -1.19 15.51
N ALA A 321 2.11 -1.03 15.62
CA ALA A 321 2.73 0.15 16.22
C ALA A 321 2.34 1.43 15.47
N LYS A 322 2.31 1.39 14.13
CA LYS A 322 1.91 2.54 13.31
C LYS A 322 0.43 2.90 13.52
N ILE A 323 -0.46 1.91 13.52
CA ILE A 323 -1.89 2.15 13.76
C ILE A 323 -2.12 2.72 15.16
N LYS A 324 -1.46 2.17 16.18
CA LYS A 324 -1.51 2.70 17.56
C LYS A 324 -1.02 4.15 17.62
N GLN A 325 0.10 4.47 16.96
CA GLN A 325 0.63 5.83 16.88
C GLN A 325 -0.39 6.81 16.27
N LEU A 326 -1.07 6.42 15.19
CA LEU A 326 -2.07 7.26 14.52
C LEU A 326 -3.32 7.45 15.39
N SER A 327 -3.80 6.41 16.08
CA SER A 327 -4.93 6.51 17.00
C SER A 327 -4.62 7.45 18.18
N LEU A 328 -3.46 7.31 18.81
CA LEU A 328 -3.02 8.22 19.89
C LEU A 328 -2.90 9.68 19.44
N ARG A 329 -2.62 9.92 18.15
CA ARG A 329 -2.62 11.27 17.58
C ARG A 329 -4.05 11.82 17.44
N LEU A 330 -5.01 11.01 17.04
CA LEU A 330 -6.43 11.40 16.98
C LEU A 330 -7.00 11.68 18.37
N ASP A 331 -6.63 10.91 19.38
CA ASP A 331 -7.08 11.12 20.76
C ASP A 331 -6.55 12.44 21.33
N ARG A 332 -5.28 12.77 21.04
CA ARG A 332 -4.71 14.08 21.39
C ARG A 332 -5.47 15.24 20.74
N LEU A 333 -5.83 15.10 19.46
CA LEU A 333 -6.62 16.13 18.76
C LEU A 333 -8.02 16.29 19.39
N LYS A 334 -8.66 15.19 19.77
CA LYS A 334 -9.98 15.21 20.43
C LYS A 334 -9.93 15.98 21.75
N LYS A 335 -8.89 15.78 22.57
CA LYS A 335 -8.71 16.52 23.84
C LYS A 335 -8.61 18.03 23.60
N VAL A 336 -7.75 18.45 22.68
CA VAL A 336 -7.60 19.88 22.32
C VAL A 336 -8.92 20.52 21.90
N VAL A 337 -9.75 19.81 21.11
CA VAL A 337 -11.06 20.33 20.64
C VAL A 337 -12.11 20.40 21.76
N ILE A 338 -12.02 19.53 22.76
CA ILE A 338 -12.92 19.55 23.92
C ILE A 338 -12.49 20.65 24.89
N ASP A 339 -11.19 20.79 25.15
CA ASP A 339 -10.64 21.77 26.11
C ASP A 339 -10.66 23.22 25.57
N SER A 340 -11.00 23.42 24.30
CA SER A 340 -11.16 24.74 23.66
C SER A 340 -12.62 25.20 23.54
N LYS A 341 -13.56 24.44 24.11
CA LYS A 341 -14.95 24.83 24.34
C LYS A 341 -15.17 25.03 25.84
#